data_AF-A0A925UVP4-F1
#
_entry.id   AF-A0A925UVP4-F1
#
_cell.length_a   1.000
_cell.length_b   1.000
_cell.length_c   1.000
_cell.angle_alpha   90.00
_cell.angle_beta   90.00
_cell.angle_gamma   90.00
#
_symmetry.space_group_name_H-M   'P 1'
#
loop_
_entity.id
_entity.type
_entity.pdbx_description
1 polymer ?
#
loop_
_entity_poly.entity_id
_entity_poly.type
_entity_poly.pdbx_seq_one_letter_code
_entity_poly.pdbx_strand_id
1 'polypeptide(L)'
;FTFCHTAKDPVNTFTYHLIGDGGVIRYDRDGYVLELRNGQGNQRVPGASEKNFVGMYSEFARAMQTGDASGLPTAHDGIIATMIAWQGTHEAIAQRIRPSA
;
A
#
# COMPACT_ATOMS: atom_id res chain seq x y z
N PHE A 1 12.44 16.19 -5.62
CA PHE A 1 11.30 15.62 -6.36
C PHE A 1 10.32 15.04 -5.36
N THR A 2 9.11 15.59 -5.28
CA THR A 2 8.03 15.04 -4.44
C THR A 2 7.13 14.13 -5.28
N PHE A 3 6.36 13.28 -4.61
CA PHE A 3 5.22 12.62 -5.24
C PHE A 3 4.30 13.68 -5.88
N CYS A 4 3.64 13.34 -6.98
CA CYS A 4 2.69 14.19 -7.69
C CYS A 4 3.24 15.51 -8.29
N HIS A 5 4.55 15.73 -8.41
CA HIS A 5 5.13 17.00 -8.89
C HIS A 5 4.74 17.43 -10.33
N THR A 6 4.19 16.52 -11.15
CA THR A 6 3.66 16.78 -12.50
C THR A 6 2.17 16.48 -12.62
N ALA A 7 1.51 16.10 -11.53
CA ALA A 7 0.08 15.83 -11.52
C ALA A 7 -0.71 17.14 -11.51
N LYS A 8 -1.89 17.15 -12.15
CA LYS A 8 -2.82 18.29 -12.09
C LYS A 8 -3.30 18.55 -10.66
N ASP A 9 -3.47 17.48 -9.89
CA ASP A 9 -3.68 17.52 -8.45
C ASP A 9 -2.39 17.07 -7.75
N PRO A 10 -1.62 17.98 -7.12
CA PRO A 10 -0.34 17.65 -6.50
C PRO A 10 -0.49 17.00 -5.12
N VAL A 11 -1.71 16.76 -4.63
CA VAL A 11 -1.93 16.14 -3.31
C VAL A 11 -1.54 14.66 -3.35
N ASN A 12 -0.70 14.26 -2.40
CA ASN A 12 -0.26 12.88 -2.22
C ASN A 12 -1.14 12.17 -1.17
N THR A 13 -2.26 11.61 -1.61
CA THR A 13 -3.17 10.89 -0.72
C THR A 13 -2.73 9.43 -0.56
N PHE A 14 -2.55 8.98 0.69
CA PHE A 14 -2.23 7.59 1.01
C PHE A 14 -3.33 6.98 1.88
N THR A 15 -4.28 6.34 1.21
CA THR A 15 -5.36 5.62 1.88
C THR A 15 -5.47 4.23 1.29
N TYR A 16 -5.68 3.23 2.14
CA TYR A 16 -5.96 1.87 1.71
C TYR A 16 -7.35 1.49 2.20
N HIS A 17 -8.17 1.00 1.28
CA HIS A 17 -9.52 0.54 1.56
C HIS A 17 -9.61 -0.93 1.16
N LEU A 18 -9.86 -1.81 2.14
CA LEU A 18 -10.29 -3.18 1.90
C LEU A 18 -11.81 -3.21 2.07
N ILE A 19 -12.53 -3.47 0.99
CA ILE A 19 -14.00 -3.46 0.96
C ILE A 19 -14.48 -4.89 0.77
N GLY A 20 -15.23 -5.38 1.76
CA GLY A 20 -15.94 -6.66 1.70
C GLY A 20 -17.44 -6.44 1.67
N ASP A 21 -18.18 -7.54 1.54
CA ASP A 21 -19.64 -7.59 1.63
C ASP A 21 -20.19 -7.14 3.01
N GLY A 22 -19.46 -7.43 4.08
CA GLY A 22 -19.85 -7.13 5.45
C GLY A 22 -19.29 -5.84 6.03
N GLY A 23 -18.45 -5.09 5.30
CA GLY A 23 -17.82 -3.89 5.84
C GLY A 23 -16.56 -3.41 5.12
N VAL A 24 -15.89 -2.46 5.75
CA VAL A 24 -14.69 -1.79 5.23
C VAL A 24 -13.61 -1.70 6.29
N ILE A 25 -12.37 -2.02 5.91
CA ILE A 25 -11.16 -1.65 6.65
C ILE A 25 -10.50 -0.50 5.89
N ARG A 26 -10.26 0.61 6.57
CA ARG A 26 -9.63 1.81 6.02
C ARG A 26 -8.40 2.18 6.82
N TYR A 27 -7.27 2.32 6.15
CA TYR A 27 -6.09 2.98 6.69
C TYR A 27 -5.98 4.39 6.12
N ASP A 28 -5.83 5.37 7.01
CA ASP A 28 -5.61 6.77 6.71
C ASP A 28 -4.24 7.18 7.26
N ARG A 29 -3.30 7.46 6.34
CA ARG A 29 -1.94 7.83 6.72
C ARG A 29 -1.90 9.19 7.42
N ASP A 30 -2.60 10.17 6.87
CA ASP A 30 -2.53 11.56 7.35
C ASP A 30 -3.22 11.69 8.71
N GLY A 31 -4.32 10.97 8.89
CA GLY A 31 -4.99 10.83 10.18
C GLY A 31 -4.26 9.91 11.16
N TYR A 32 -3.35 9.06 10.67
CA TYR A 32 -2.70 8.01 11.44
C TYR A 32 -3.72 7.10 12.14
N VAL A 33 -4.73 6.64 11.39
CA VAL A 33 -5.85 5.84 11.91
C VAL A 33 -6.06 4.62 11.04
N LEU A 34 -6.26 3.46 11.70
CA LEU A 34 -6.88 2.29 11.10
C LEU A 34 -8.33 2.20 11.62
N GLU A 35 -9.27 2.12 10.69
CA GLU A 35 -10.70 2.09 10.96
C GLU A 35 -11.32 0.83 10.38
N LEU A 36 -12.09 0.11 11.20
CA LEU A 36 -12.94 -1.01 10.80
C LEU A 36 -14.40 -0.57 10.97
N ARG A 37 -15.20 -0.79 9.92
CA ARG A 37 -16.64 -0.50 9.93
C ARG A 37 -17.39 -1.72 9.42
N ASN A 38 -18.33 -2.23 10.20
CA ASN A 38 -19.18 -3.36 9.81
C ASN A 38 -20.57 -3.26 10.45
N GLY A 39 -21.43 -4.25 10.21
CA GLY A 39 -22.79 -4.29 10.76
C GLY A 39 -22.88 -4.32 12.30
N GLN A 40 -21.78 -4.55 13.00
CA GLN A 40 -21.71 -4.54 14.46
C GLN A 40 -21.22 -3.20 15.04
N GLY A 41 -20.70 -2.31 14.19
CA GLY A 41 -20.27 -0.97 14.58
C GLY A 41 -18.94 -0.55 13.96
N ASN A 42 -18.34 0.47 14.58
CA ASN A 42 -17.09 1.07 14.13
C ASN A 42 -16.02 0.91 15.21
N GLN A 43 -14.84 0.43 14.82
CA GLN A 43 -13.66 0.39 15.66
C GLN A 43 -12.56 1.24 15.04
N ARG A 44 -11.94 2.08 15.85
CA ARG A 44 -10.77 2.87 15.48
C ARG A 44 -9.61 2.50 16.38
N VAL A 45 -8.47 2.23 15.76
CA VAL A 45 -7.21 2.02 16.48
C VAL A 45 -6.17 3.00 15.95
N PRO A 46 -5.19 3.40 16.78
CA PRO A 46 -4.07 4.19 16.30
C PRO A 46 -3.40 3.48 15.13
N GLY A 47 -3.14 4.24 14.06
CA GLY A 47 -2.24 3.81 13.02
C GLY A 47 -0.84 3.62 13.58
N ALA A 48 0.02 2.98 12.79
CA ALA A 48 1.45 2.92 13.05
C ALA A 48 2.20 3.71 11.97
N SER A 49 3.47 4.00 12.23
CA SER A 49 4.29 4.76 11.30
C SER A 49 4.49 3.90 10.07
N GLU A 50 4.39 4.54 8.91
CA GLU A 50 4.38 3.87 7.60
C GLU A 50 5.58 2.91 7.41
N LYS A 51 6.70 3.19 8.09
CA LYS A 51 7.94 2.43 7.95
C LYS A 51 8.39 1.88 9.30
N ASN A 52 8.14 0.60 9.51
CA ASN A 52 8.68 -0.15 10.64
C ASN A 52 9.90 -0.98 10.18
N PHE A 53 11.02 -0.31 9.91
CA PHE A 53 12.25 -1.00 9.51
C PHE A 53 12.75 -1.97 10.57
N VAL A 54 12.63 -1.60 11.85
CA VAL A 54 13.02 -2.47 12.98
C VAL A 54 12.23 -3.77 12.93
N GLY A 55 10.90 -3.69 12.85
CA GLY A 55 10.03 -4.86 12.73
C GLY A 55 10.31 -5.69 11.48
N MET A 56 10.56 -5.04 10.34
CA MET A 56 10.91 -5.73 9.09
C MET A 56 12.19 -6.56 9.24
N TYR A 57 13.26 -5.99 9.81
CA TYR A 57 14.51 -6.72 10.02
C TYR A 57 14.39 -7.79 11.10
N SER A 58 13.59 -7.55 12.14
CA SER A 58 13.29 -8.56 13.17
C SER A 58 12.58 -9.78 12.56
N GLU A 59 11.56 -9.57 11.73
CA GLU A 59 10.88 -10.66 11.02
C GLU A 59 11.81 -11.37 10.03
N PHE A 60 12.73 -10.63 9.40
CA PHE A 60 13.70 -11.25 8.49
C PHE A 60 14.65 -12.18 9.23
N ALA A 61 15.18 -11.74 10.38
CA ALA A 61 16.00 -12.59 11.23
C ALA A 61 15.24 -13.84 11.70
N ARG A 62 13.97 -13.68 12.09
CA ARG A 62 13.09 -14.81 12.48
C ARG A 62 12.89 -15.79 11.33
N ALA A 63 12.59 -15.31 10.12
CA ALA A 63 12.38 -16.14 8.95
C ALA A 63 13.65 -16.93 8.59
N MET A 64 14.84 -16.31 8.68
CA MET A 64 16.11 -16.99 8.44
C MET A 64 16.40 -18.11 9.45
N GLN A 65 15.96 -17.96 10.69
CA GLN A 65 16.15 -18.97 11.75
C GLN A 65 15.15 -20.11 11.68
N THR A 66 13.91 -19.82 11.28
CA THR A 66 12.78 -20.76 11.36
C THR A 66 12.42 -21.38 10.01
N GLY A 67 12.85 -20.78 8.90
CA GLY A 67 12.39 -21.10 7.55
C GLY A 67 10.98 -20.59 7.23
N ASP A 68 10.29 -19.96 8.18
CA ASP A 68 8.94 -19.43 7.99
C ASP A 68 8.95 -17.97 7.55
N ALA A 69 8.63 -17.74 6.27
CA ALA A 69 8.59 -16.42 5.66
C ALA A 69 7.18 -15.79 5.64
N SER A 70 6.17 -16.38 6.29
CA SER A 70 4.77 -15.91 6.20
C SER A 70 4.54 -14.46 6.64
N GLY A 71 5.45 -13.90 7.45
CA GLY A 71 5.42 -12.51 7.90
C GLY A 71 6.09 -11.51 6.95
N LEU A 72 6.65 -11.95 5.83
CA LEU A 72 7.44 -11.11 4.91
C LEU A 72 7.05 -11.32 3.44
N PRO A 73 7.17 -10.27 2.62
CA PRO A 73 7.13 -10.44 1.18
C PRO A 73 8.35 -11.26 0.73
N THR A 74 8.09 -12.24 -0.12
CA THR A 74 9.11 -13.09 -0.75
C THR A 74 9.64 -12.47 -2.03
N ALA A 75 10.65 -13.11 -2.63
CA ALA A 75 11.13 -12.72 -3.96
C ALA A 75 10.03 -12.79 -5.04
N HIS A 76 9.13 -13.77 -4.94
CA HIS A 76 8.01 -13.92 -5.88
C HIS A 76 7.03 -12.74 -5.78
N ASP A 77 6.71 -12.30 -4.56
CA ASP A 77 5.87 -11.12 -4.33
C ASP A 77 6.52 -9.86 -4.90
N GLY A 78 7.85 -9.73 -4.76
CA GLY A 78 8.64 -8.66 -5.36
C GLY A 78 8.56 -8.63 -6.90
N ILE A 79 8.60 -9.79 -7.55
CA ILE A 79 8.44 -9.90 -9.02
C ILE A 79 7.04 -9.43 -9.42
N ILE A 80 5.98 -9.91 -8.75
CA ILE A 80 4.59 -9.53 -9.06
C ILE A 80 4.41 -8.02 -8.91
N ALA A 81 4.84 -7.45 -7.78
CA ALA A 81 4.72 -6.02 -7.52
C ALA A 81 5.46 -5.19 -8.59
N THR A 82 6.64 -5.65 -9.00
CA THR A 82 7.44 -5.00 -10.06
C THR A 82 6.72 -5.05 -11.41
N MET A 83 6.13 -6.18 -11.78
CA MET A 83 5.38 -6.32 -13.03
C MET A 83 4.16 -5.41 -13.08
N ILE A 84 3.40 -5.32 -11.98
CA ILE A 84 2.25 -4.41 -11.89
C ILE A 84 2.69 -2.95 -12.04
N ALA A 85 3.74 -2.55 -11.32
CA ALA A 85 4.29 -1.20 -11.40
C ALA A 85 4.81 -0.86 -12.81
N TRP A 86 5.49 -1.82 -13.44
CA TRP A 86 5.98 -1.70 -14.81
C TRP A 86 4.83 -1.49 -15.78
N GLN A 87 3.79 -2.33 -15.73
CA GLN A 87 2.64 -2.23 -16.61
C GLN A 87 1.92 -0.89 -16.46
N GLY A 88 1.59 -0.49 -15.23
CA GLY A 88 0.92 0.80 -14.97
C GLY A 88 1.75 2.01 -15.43
N THR A 89 3.07 1.93 -15.30
CA THR A 89 3.97 2.97 -15.80
C THR A 89 3.94 3.05 -17.33
N HIS A 90 3.95 1.91 -18.03
CA HIS A 90 3.88 1.88 -19.49
C HIS A 90 2.54 2.41 -20.01
N GLU A 91 1.43 2.05 -19.36
CA GLU A 91 0.10 2.57 -19.70
C GLU A 91 0.02 4.09 -19.53
N ALA A 92 0.52 4.61 -18.41
CA ALA A 92 0.56 6.05 -18.15
C ALA A 92 1.40 6.81 -19.19
N ILE A 93 2.55 6.24 -19.61
CA ILE A 93 3.39 6.82 -20.67
C ILE A 93 2.68 6.77 -22.03
N ALA A 94 2.07 5.64 -22.39
CA ALA A 94 1.37 5.49 -23.66
C ALA A 94 0.20 6.48 -23.81
N GLN A 95 -0.52 6.76 -22.72
CA GLN A 95 -1.61 7.73 -22.69
C GLN A 95 -1.13 9.19 -22.82
N ARG A 96 0.10 9.52 -22.42
CA ARG A 96 0.69 10.86 -22.68
C ARG A 96 0.87 11.15 -24.17
N ILE A 97 1.08 10.11 -24.97
CA ILE A 97 1.36 10.23 -26.41
C ILE A 97 0.06 10.42 -27.23
N ARG A 98 -1.12 10.18 -26.64
CA ARG A 98 -2.40 10.47 -27.29
C ARG A 98 -2.82 11.91 -26.95
N PRO A 99 -2.73 12.87 -27.89
CA PRO A 99 -3.35 14.17 -27.68
C PRO A 99 -4.85 13.94 -27.58
N SER A 100 -5.49 14.53 -26.58
CA SER A 100 -6.94 14.67 -26.56
C SER A 100 -7.38 15.41 -27.83
N ALA A 101 -8.15 14.71 -28.67
CA ALA A 101 -8.87 15.29 -29.80
C ALA A 101 -10.07 16.11 -29.32
#